data_AF-A0A3C0RB71-F1
#
_entry.id   AF-A0A3C0RB71-F1
#
_cell.length_a   1.000
_cell.length_b   1.000
_cell.length_c   1.000
_cell.angle_alpha   90.00
_cell.angle_beta   90.00
_cell.angle_gamma   90.00
#
_symmetry.space_group_name_H-M   'P 1'
#
loop_
_entity.id
_entity.type
_entity.pdbx_description
1 polymer ?
#
loop_
_entity_poly.entity_id
_entity_poly.type
_entity_poly.pdbx_seq_one_letter_code
_entity_poly.pdbx_strand_id
1 'polypeptide(L)'
;MLEGDSIRINPASFFARQPQFLWTPTTYLRNPTDSAPYSQPADNIRYYVQLTGTGGCAVKDSIDIRVLLTPKVPNAFSPNGDGVNDTWIIKYLEDYPNSKVDIYNRYGQLVYHSDGYVNGRGWDGTT
;
A
#
# COMPACT_ATOMS: atom_id res chain seq x y z
N MET A 1 2.09 -4.58 -4.46
CA MET A 1 3.01 -4.35 -5.61
C MET A 1 3.92 -3.20 -5.27
N LEU A 2 5.09 -3.06 -5.91
CA LEU A 2 5.97 -1.90 -5.66
C LEU A 2 5.44 -0.66 -6.39
N GLU A 3 5.84 0.51 -5.93
CA GLU A 3 5.56 1.78 -6.61
C GLU A 3 6.04 1.75 -8.08
N GLY A 4 5.20 2.25 -8.99
CA GLY A 4 5.50 2.32 -10.42
C GLY A 4 5.27 1.01 -11.19
N ASP A 5 5.06 -0.12 -10.51
CA ASP A 5 4.69 -1.38 -11.16
C ASP A 5 3.32 -1.28 -11.83
N SER A 6 3.06 -2.17 -12.79
CA SER A 6 1.72 -2.41 -13.31
C SER A 6 1.25 -3.82 -12.98
N ILE A 7 -0.05 -3.96 -12.75
CA ILE A 7 -0.68 -5.25 -12.45
C ILE A 7 -1.87 -5.48 -13.39
N ARG A 8 -2.01 -6.72 -13.86
CA ARG A 8 -3.22 -7.16 -14.56
C ARG A 8 -4.19 -7.76 -13.55
N ILE A 9 -5.38 -7.19 -13.45
CA ILE A 9 -6.41 -7.65 -12.52
C ILE A 9 -7.19 -8.77 -13.21
N ASN A 10 -6.99 -10.03 -12.77
CA ASN A 10 -7.70 -11.18 -13.33
C ASN A 10 -8.82 -11.62 -12.37
N PRO A 11 -10.10 -11.63 -12.79
CA PRO A 11 -11.17 -12.25 -12.02
C PRO A 11 -10.88 -13.75 -11.81
N ALA A 12 -11.17 -14.29 -10.63
CA ALA A 12 -10.89 -15.69 -10.31
C ALA A 12 -11.64 -16.67 -11.24
N SER A 13 -12.91 -16.38 -11.53
CA SER A 13 -13.69 -17.01 -12.58
C SER A 13 -14.98 -16.21 -12.82
N PHE A 14 -15.58 -16.33 -14.00
CA PHE A 14 -16.90 -15.75 -14.27
C PHE A 14 -17.67 -16.59 -15.30
N PHE A 15 -19.00 -16.57 -15.21
CA PHE A 15 -19.89 -17.19 -16.18
C PHE A 15 -21.07 -16.25 -16.46
N ALA A 16 -21.15 -15.76 -17.68
CA ALA A 16 -22.27 -14.97 -18.16
C ALA A 16 -22.37 -15.05 -19.68
N ARG A 17 -23.59 -14.94 -20.22
CA ARG A 17 -23.82 -14.77 -21.65
C ARG A 17 -23.59 -13.29 -21.99
N GLN A 18 -22.71 -13.01 -22.95
CA GLN A 18 -22.30 -11.65 -23.35
C GLN A 18 -21.94 -10.75 -22.14
N PRO A 19 -20.88 -11.11 -21.39
CA PRO A 19 -20.49 -10.37 -20.20
C PRO A 19 -20.07 -8.94 -20.52
N GLN A 20 -20.58 -7.99 -19.75
CA GLN A 20 -20.12 -6.60 -19.73
C GLN A 20 -19.50 -6.29 -18.37
N PHE A 21 -18.26 -5.81 -18.37
CA PHE A 21 -17.52 -5.45 -17.18
C PHE A 21 -17.55 -3.93 -17.00
N LEU A 22 -17.66 -3.49 -15.75
CA LEU A 22 -17.48 -2.10 -15.37
C LEU A 22 -16.69 -2.04 -14.06
N TRP A 23 -15.47 -1.51 -14.13
CA TRP A 23 -14.58 -1.32 -12.99
C TRP A 23 -14.68 0.12 -12.47
N THR A 24 -14.79 0.26 -11.15
CA THR A 24 -14.88 1.56 -10.47
C THR A 24 -14.01 1.59 -9.21
N PRO A 25 -13.29 2.70 -8.91
CA PRO A 25 -13.09 3.87 -9.77
C PRO A 25 -12.29 3.53 -11.03
N THR A 26 -12.28 4.43 -12.03
CA THR A 26 -11.50 4.24 -13.26
C THR A 26 -10.06 4.75 -13.15
N THR A 27 -9.73 5.41 -12.04
CA THR A 27 -8.39 5.93 -11.75
C THR A 27 -7.36 4.83 -11.88
N TYR A 28 -6.22 5.12 -12.53
CA TYR A 28 -5.12 4.19 -12.76
C TYR A 28 -5.43 2.96 -13.65
N LEU A 29 -6.66 2.80 -14.15
CA LEU A 29 -7.01 1.75 -15.10
C LEU A 29 -6.77 2.22 -16.53
N ARG A 30 -6.16 1.35 -17.34
CA ARG A 30 -6.02 1.59 -18.79
C ARG A 30 -7.36 1.55 -19.50
N ASN A 31 -8.19 0.56 -19.18
CA ASN A 31 -9.53 0.41 -19.73
C ASN A 31 -10.47 -0.23 -18.68
N PRO A 32 -11.46 0.50 -18.13
CA PRO A 32 -12.32 0.02 -17.05
C PRO A 32 -13.43 -0.94 -17.52
N THR A 33 -13.51 -1.30 -18.80
CA THR A 33 -14.49 -2.27 -19.30
C THR A 33 -13.88 -3.59 -19.78
N ASP A 34 -12.56 -3.74 -19.66
CA ASP A 34 -11.89 -5.00 -19.97
C ASP A 34 -12.23 -6.07 -18.92
N SER A 35 -12.30 -7.32 -19.36
CA SER A 35 -12.48 -8.47 -18.46
C SER A 35 -11.30 -8.65 -17.50
N ALA A 36 -10.11 -8.17 -17.89
CA ALA A 36 -8.91 -8.18 -17.07
C ALA A 36 -8.08 -6.90 -17.33
N PRO A 37 -8.44 -5.77 -16.68
CA PRO A 37 -7.81 -4.49 -16.95
C PRO A 37 -6.39 -4.44 -16.37
N TYR A 38 -5.55 -3.61 -17.00
CA TYR A 38 -4.25 -3.23 -16.44
C TYR A 38 -4.42 -2.00 -15.53
N SER A 39 -3.82 -2.07 -14.34
CA SER A 39 -3.76 -0.99 -13.36
C SER A 39 -2.30 -0.61 -13.08
N GLN A 40 -2.01 0.68 -12.97
CA GLN A 40 -0.72 1.21 -12.50
C GLN A 40 -0.97 2.26 -11.41
N PRO A 41 -1.34 1.83 -10.18
CA PRO A 41 -1.72 2.74 -9.13
C PRO A 41 -0.51 3.39 -8.45
N ALA A 42 -0.61 4.69 -8.15
CA ALA A 42 0.39 5.42 -7.37
C ALA A 42 0.20 5.26 -5.86
N ASP A 43 -1.02 4.99 -5.40
CA ASP A 43 -1.39 4.78 -4.00
C ASP A 43 -2.31 3.56 -3.85
N ASN A 44 -2.52 3.11 -2.61
CA ASN A 44 -3.48 2.05 -2.29
C ASN A 44 -4.87 2.36 -2.88
N ILE A 45 -5.46 1.38 -3.56
CA ILE A 45 -6.75 1.55 -4.21
C ILE A 45 -7.59 0.28 -4.12
N ARG A 46 -8.89 0.48 -3.87
CA ARG A 46 -9.91 -0.56 -3.96
C ARG A 46 -10.69 -0.40 -5.24
N TYR A 47 -10.76 -1.44 -6.05
CA TYR A 47 -11.65 -1.50 -7.19
C TYR A 47 -12.87 -2.35 -6.89
N TYR A 48 -13.98 -1.99 -7.52
CA TYR A 48 -15.21 -2.76 -7.61
C TYR A 48 -15.45 -3.10 -9.07
N VAL A 49 -15.70 -4.37 -9.36
CA VAL A 49 -16.13 -4.84 -10.67
C VAL A 49 -17.62 -5.15 -10.63
N GLN A 50 -18.35 -4.64 -11.61
CA GLN A 50 -19.71 -5.08 -11.90
C GLN A 50 -19.70 -5.87 -13.21
N LEU A 51 -20.16 -7.12 -13.15
CA LEU A 51 -20.35 -7.97 -14.32
C LEU A 51 -21.84 -8.05 -14.63
N THR A 52 -22.25 -7.67 -15.83
CA THR A 52 -23.65 -7.74 -16.29
C THR A 52 -23.77 -8.70 -17.46
N GLY A 53 -24.70 -9.65 -17.38
CA GLY A 53 -25.00 -10.61 -18.46
C GLY A 53 -26.28 -10.28 -19.24
N THR A 54 -26.55 -11.05 -20.29
CA THR A 54 -27.82 -10.99 -21.02
C THR A 54 -29.01 -11.15 -20.05
N GLY A 55 -30.01 -10.26 -20.15
CA GLY A 55 -31.16 -10.24 -19.25
C GLY A 55 -31.01 -9.30 -18.05
N GLY A 56 -29.88 -8.58 -17.94
CA GLY A 56 -29.70 -7.52 -16.94
C GLY A 56 -29.24 -8.02 -15.55
N CYS A 57 -29.02 -9.33 -15.39
CA CYS A 57 -28.43 -9.86 -14.16
C CYS A 57 -27.02 -9.30 -13.97
N ALA A 58 -26.80 -8.63 -12.83
CA ALA A 58 -25.52 -8.03 -12.48
C ALA A 58 -25.00 -8.61 -11.16
N VAL A 59 -23.71 -8.92 -11.12
CA VAL A 59 -22.98 -9.29 -9.90
C VAL A 59 -21.87 -8.28 -9.65
N LYS A 60 -21.54 -8.06 -8.37
CA LYS A 60 -20.47 -7.16 -7.96
C LYS A 60 -19.44 -7.90 -7.11
N ASP A 61 -18.20 -7.53 -7.29
CA ASP A 61 -17.08 -8.00 -6.47
C ASP A 61 -16.05 -6.87 -6.31
N SER A 62 -15.07 -7.06 -5.43
CA SER A 62 -14.04 -6.05 -5.15
C SER A 62 -12.66 -6.65 -4.98
N ILE A 63 -11.64 -5.84 -5.26
CA ILE A 63 -10.24 -6.17 -5.02
C ILE A 63 -9.50 -4.99 -4.40
N ASP A 64 -8.70 -5.29 -3.38
CA ASP A 64 -7.78 -4.34 -2.76
C ASP A 64 -6.38 -4.47 -3.35
N ILE A 65 -5.85 -3.38 -3.88
CA ILE A 65 -4.47 -3.29 -4.35
C ILE A 65 -3.69 -2.41 -3.39
N ARG A 66 -2.64 -2.98 -2.81
CA ARG A 66 -1.67 -2.26 -1.98
C ARG A 66 -0.41 -1.94 -2.76
N VAL A 67 -0.02 -0.66 -2.74
CA VAL A 67 1.21 -0.14 -3.32
C VAL A 67 2.22 0.04 -2.18
N LEU A 68 3.35 -0.64 -2.29
CA LEU A 68 4.45 -0.55 -1.35
C LEU A 68 5.36 0.60 -1.81
N LEU A 69 5.32 1.68 -1.05
CA LEU A 69 6.13 2.88 -1.29
C LEU A 69 7.50 2.74 -0.62
N THR A 70 8.50 3.39 -1.21
CA THR A 70 9.86 3.36 -0.64
C THR A 70 9.89 4.05 0.73
N PRO A 71 10.39 3.40 1.80
CA PRO A 71 10.49 4.01 3.12
C PRO A 71 11.28 5.33 3.09
N LYS A 72 10.71 6.38 3.68
CA LYS A 72 11.36 7.70 3.78
C LYS A 72 11.96 7.86 5.16
N VAL A 73 13.27 7.68 5.24
CA VAL A 73 14.06 7.80 6.47
C VAL A 73 14.42 9.27 6.71
N PRO A 74 13.88 9.93 7.75
CA PRO A 74 14.24 11.31 8.04
C PRO A 74 15.64 11.38 8.66
N ASN A 75 16.34 12.48 8.40
CA ASN A 75 17.68 12.73 8.92
C ASN A 75 17.69 13.42 10.30
N ALA A 76 16.54 13.88 10.78
CA ALA A 76 16.40 14.57 12.06
C ALA A 76 14.99 14.37 12.63
N PHE A 77 14.90 14.45 13.95
CA PHE A 77 13.67 14.53 14.75
C PHE A 77 13.98 15.36 16.02
N SER A 78 12.97 15.73 16.81
CA SER A 78 13.12 16.67 17.93
C SER A 78 12.38 16.13 19.16
N PRO A 79 13.00 15.25 19.96
CA PRO A 79 12.39 14.68 21.16
C PRO A 79 12.36 15.68 22.32
N ASN A 80 11.57 16.75 22.19
CA ASN A 80 11.49 17.85 23.15
C ASN A 80 10.14 17.88 23.91
N GLY A 81 9.21 16.97 23.59
CA GLY A 81 7.91 16.82 24.23
C GLY A 81 6.86 17.83 23.76
N ASP A 82 7.04 18.47 22.61
CA ASP A 82 6.09 19.45 22.07
C ASP A 82 4.98 18.83 21.19
N GLY A 83 5.03 17.51 20.97
CA GLY A 83 4.11 16.74 20.15
C GLY A 83 4.49 16.70 18.66
N VAL A 84 5.59 17.34 18.24
CA VAL A 84 6.00 17.48 16.85
C VAL A 84 7.36 16.80 16.62
N ASN A 85 7.35 15.70 15.87
CA ASN A 85 8.55 14.89 15.58
C ASN A 85 9.31 14.44 16.85
N ASP A 86 8.59 14.16 17.94
CA ASP A 86 9.19 13.67 19.19
C ASP A 86 9.79 12.27 19.05
N THR A 87 9.30 11.50 18.09
CA THR A 87 9.87 10.21 17.72
C THR A 87 10.39 10.25 16.30
N TRP A 88 11.43 9.48 16.05
CA TRP A 88 11.91 9.20 14.72
C TRP A 88 10.88 8.31 14.02
N ILE A 89 10.27 8.82 12.95
CA ILE A 89 9.18 8.19 12.18
C ILE A 89 9.68 7.91 10.76
N ILE A 90 9.69 6.64 10.34
CA ILE A 90 10.07 6.26 8.97
C ILE A 90 8.78 6.00 8.17
N LYS A 91 8.36 6.98 7.36
CA LYS A 91 7.13 6.86 6.56
C LYS A 91 7.21 5.66 5.61
N TYR A 92 6.10 4.92 5.49
CA TYR A 92 5.92 3.74 4.65
C TYR A 92 6.66 2.49 5.11
N LEU A 93 7.47 2.55 6.16
CA LEU A 93 8.15 1.36 6.69
C LEU A 93 7.14 0.38 7.34
N GLU A 94 6.01 0.89 7.81
CA GLU A 94 4.92 0.08 8.40
C GLU A 94 4.30 -0.94 7.42
N ASP A 95 4.42 -0.72 6.11
CA ASP A 95 3.96 -1.66 5.08
C ASP A 95 4.94 -2.84 4.89
N TYR A 96 6.06 -2.83 5.61
CA TYR A 96 7.09 -3.86 5.63
C TYR A 96 7.15 -4.52 7.03
N PRO A 97 6.24 -5.46 7.35
CA PRO A 97 6.08 -5.99 8.72
C PRO A 97 7.27 -6.80 9.23
N ASN A 98 8.19 -7.20 8.35
CA ASN A 98 9.42 -7.92 8.70
C ASN A 98 10.67 -7.03 8.60
N SER A 99 10.49 -5.70 8.53
CA SER A 99 11.59 -4.74 8.54
C SER A 99 12.40 -4.84 9.83
N LYS A 100 13.71 -4.54 9.74
CA LYS A 100 14.59 -4.39 10.91
C LYS A 100 15.14 -2.98 10.92
N VAL A 101 15.12 -2.35 12.08
CA VAL A 101 15.69 -1.00 12.29
C VAL A 101 16.74 -1.10 13.39
N ASP A 102 17.99 -0.85 13.03
CA ASP A 102 19.13 -0.76 13.93
C ASP A 102 19.68 0.66 13.90
N ILE A 103 19.79 1.29 15.06
CA ILE A 103 20.36 2.64 15.19
C ILE A 103 21.65 2.54 16.00
N TYR A 104 22.70 3.18 15.49
CA TYR A 104 24.02 3.17 16.09
C TYR A 104 24.45 4.59 16.46
N ASN A 105 25.16 4.71 17.58
CA ASN A 105 25.83 5.96 17.91
C ASN A 105 27.11 6.17 17.09
N ARG A 106 27.76 7.32 17.26
CA ARG A 106 29.00 7.67 16.54
C ARG A 106 30.18 6.72 16.75
N TYR A 107 30.13 5.90 17.81
CA TYR A 107 31.15 4.91 18.15
C TYR A 107 30.79 3.51 17.61
N GLY A 108 29.68 3.38 16.86
CA GLY A 108 29.21 2.11 16.30
C GLY A 108 28.49 1.22 17.32
N GLN A 109 28.13 1.73 18.48
CA GLN A 109 27.35 0.97 19.48
C GLN A 109 25.87 1.04 19.12
N LEU A 110 25.20 -0.11 19.12
CA LEU A 110 23.75 -0.22 18.92
C LEU A 110 23.04 0.47 20.09
N VAL A 111 22.15 1.41 19.78
CA VAL A 111 21.37 2.20 20.76
C VAL A 111 19.86 1.98 20.63
N TYR A 112 19.40 1.41 19.51
CA TYR A 112 18.00 1.01 19.32
C TYR A 112 17.92 -0.14 18.32
N HIS A 113 17.00 -1.05 18.57
CA HIS A 113 16.68 -2.18 17.71
C HIS A 113 15.17 -2.38 17.63
N SER A 114 14.67 -2.68 16.43
CA SER A 114 13.28 -3.09 16.23
C SER A 114 13.17 -4.15 15.13
N ASP A 115 12.40 -5.20 15.43
CA ASP A 115 11.83 -6.11 14.44
C ASP A 115 10.36 -5.72 14.19
N GLY A 116 9.99 -5.49 12.93
CA GLY A 116 8.64 -5.06 12.55
C GLY A 116 8.34 -3.65 13.04
N TYR A 117 9.15 -2.69 12.58
CA TYR A 117 9.05 -1.29 13.00
C TYR A 117 7.67 -0.70 12.72
N VAL A 118 7.11 -0.01 13.72
CA VAL A 118 5.81 0.67 13.63
C VAL A 118 5.97 2.11 14.12
N ASN A 119 5.44 3.07 13.36
CA ASN A 119 5.60 4.51 13.67
C ASN A 119 5.11 4.91 15.08
N GLY A 120 4.15 4.19 15.65
CA GLY A 120 3.69 4.40 17.03
C GLY A 120 4.65 3.92 18.15
N ARG A 121 5.76 3.27 17.78
CA ARG A 121 6.86 2.85 18.67
C ARG A 121 8.22 3.29 18.11
N GLY A 122 8.22 4.40 17.37
CA GLY A 122 9.43 5.00 16.83
C GLY A 122 10.43 5.35 17.94
N TRP A 123 11.71 5.45 17.59
CA TRP A 123 12.77 5.77 18.54
C TRP A 123 12.64 7.23 19.00
N ASP A 124 12.67 7.48 20.31
CA ASP A 124 12.53 8.81 20.92
C ASP A 124 13.88 9.46 21.26
N GLY A 125 14.99 8.86 20.82
CA GLY A 125 16.33 9.37 21.11
C GLY A 125 16.91 8.93 22.46
N THR A 126 16.16 8.14 23.23
CA THR A 126 16.63 7.55 24.49
C THR A 126 17.02 6.09 24.30
N THR A 127 17.94 5.61 25.14
CA THR A 127 18.47 4.23 25.16
C THR A 127 17.75 3.38 26.19
#